data_AF-A0AAW6C466-F1
#
_entry.id   AF-A0AAW6C466-F1
#
_cell.length_a   1.000
_cell.length_b   1.000
_cell.length_c   1.000
_cell.angle_alpha   90.00
_cell.angle_beta   90.00
_cell.angle_gamma   90.00
#
_symmetry.space_group_name_H-M   'P 1'
#
loop_
_entity.id
_entity.type
_entity.pdbx_description
1 polymer ?
#
loop_
_entity_poly.entity_id
_entity_poly.type
_entity_poly.pdbx_seq_one_letter_code
_entity_poly.pdbx_strand_id
1 'polypeptide(L)'
;MSQDELAVLNGGKCILQLRGVRPFLSDKYDITKHPNYKYLSDANPKNAFDIEKFLSTKLKLKPEEEFEVFDAGAAAGSESA
;
A
#
# COMPACT_ATOMS: atom_id res chain seq x y z
N MET A 1 -0.10 34.42 1.42
CA MET A 1 -0.64 33.14 0.95
C MET A 1 -1.51 33.37 -0.26
N SER A 2 -0.84 33.47 -1.41
CA SER A 2 -1.44 33.40 -2.73
C SER A 2 -1.71 31.95 -3.11
N GLN A 3 -2.47 31.73 -4.19
CA GLN A 3 -2.76 30.38 -4.70
C GLN A 3 -1.48 29.64 -5.13
N ASP A 4 -0.51 30.36 -5.68
CA ASP A 4 0.78 29.78 -6.08
C ASP A 4 1.63 29.36 -4.87
N GLU A 5 1.58 30.13 -3.78
CA GLU A 5 2.29 29.79 -2.53
C GLU A 5 1.71 28.54 -1.84
N LEU A 6 0.41 28.25 -2.04
CA LEU A 6 -0.24 27.02 -1.58
C LEU A 6 0.18 25.81 -2.41
N ALA A 7 0.34 25.97 -3.72
CA ALA A 7 0.72 24.89 -4.64
C ALA A 7 2.19 24.46 -4.46
N VAL A 8 3.06 25.37 -4.00
CA VAL A 8 4.49 25.13 -3.76
C VAL A 8 4.79 24.87 -2.27
N LEU A 9 3.76 24.70 -1.44
CA LEU A 9 3.95 24.43 -0.01
C LEU A 9 4.75 23.13 0.19
N ASN A 10 5.79 23.19 1.02
CA ASN A 10 6.59 22.01 1.35
C ASN A 10 5.68 20.93 1.97
N GLY A 11 5.74 19.70 1.45
CA GLY A 11 4.87 18.59 1.88
C GLY A 11 4.98 18.20 3.36
N GLY A 12 5.99 18.74 4.06
CA GLY A 12 6.12 18.66 5.51
C GLY A 12 5.38 19.75 6.30
N LYS A 13 4.63 20.66 5.66
CA LYS A 13 3.88 21.73 6.32
C LYS A 13 2.41 21.68 5.95
N CYS A 14 1.56 22.18 6.85
CA CYS A 14 0.13 22.32 6.64
C CYS A 14 -0.39 23.65 7.18
N ILE A 15 -1.50 24.12 6.64
CA ILE A 15 -2.24 25.26 7.20
C ILE A 15 -3.29 24.69 8.14
N LEU A 16 -3.21 25.06 9.42
CA LEU A 16 -4.13 24.59 10.45
C LEU A 16 -5.07 25.72 10.87
N GLN A 17 -6.38 25.42 10.88
CA GLN A 17 -7.41 26.34 11.36
C GLN A 17 -8.09 25.74 12.59
N LEU A 18 -7.97 26.43 13.72
CA LEU A 18 -8.65 26.10 14.97
C LEU A 18 -9.71 27.16 15.26
N ARG A 19 -10.84 26.76 15.86
CA ARG A 19 -11.89 27.72 16.23
C ARG A 19 -11.32 28.75 17.20
N GLY A 20 -11.52 30.03 16.90
CA GLY A 20 -11.04 31.14 17.72
C GLY A 20 -9.59 31.58 17.45
N VAL A 21 -8.86 30.93 16.54
CA VAL A 21 -7.48 31.30 16.18
C VAL A 21 -7.39 31.56 14.68
N ARG A 22 -6.57 32.55 14.29
CA ARG A 22 -6.27 32.81 12.88
C ARG A 22 -5.53 31.59 12.29
N PRO A 23 -5.85 31.15 11.07
CA PRO A 23 -5.10 30.08 10.41
C PRO A 23 -3.59 30.36 10.42
N PHE A 24 -2.81 29.35 10.73
CA PHE A 24 -1.35 29.45 10.83
C PHE A 24 -0.68 28.27 10.14
N LEU A 25 0.60 28.42 9.79
CA LEU A 25 1.41 27.31 9.30
C LEU A 25 1.85 26.45 10.48
N SER A 26 1.60 25.16 10.37
CA SER A 26 2.10 24.13 11.28
C SER A 26 2.97 23.16 10.50
N ASP A 27 4.00 22.63 11.16
CA ASP A 27 4.74 21.49 10.62
C ASP A 27 3.91 20.21 10.79
N LYS A 28 4.05 19.29 9.85
CA LYS A 28 3.39 17.98 9.86
C LYS A 28 3.94 17.14 11.01
N TYR A 29 3.06 16.37 11.64
CA TYR A 29 3.47 15.43 12.67
C TYR A 29 4.44 14.38 12.11
N ASP A 30 5.56 14.18 12.82
CA ASP A 30 6.57 13.17 12.50
C ASP A 30 6.06 11.78 12.88
N ILE A 31 5.66 11.02 11.85
CA ILE A 31 5.07 9.68 12.01
C ILE A 31 6.02 8.69 12.71
N THR A 32 7.34 8.89 12.61
CA THR A 32 8.34 7.99 13.23
C THR A 32 8.25 7.97 14.76
N LYS A 33 7.71 9.05 15.35
CA LYS A 33 7.54 9.22 16.80
C LYS A 33 6.24 8.59 17.32
N HIS A 34 5.36 8.13 16.43
CA HIS A 34 4.09 7.55 16.83
C HIS A 34 4.31 6.19 17.52
N PRO A 35 3.65 5.87 18.64
CA PRO A 35 3.81 4.60 19.36
C PRO A 35 3.58 3.35 18.50
N ASN A 36 2.72 3.48 17.48
CA ASN A 36 2.38 2.42 16.56
C ASN A 36 3.19 2.42 15.26
N TYR A 37 4.18 3.31 15.11
CA TYR A 37 5.01 3.38 13.89
C TYR A 37 5.73 2.06 13.59
N LYS A 38 6.09 1.30 14.64
CA LYS A 38 6.73 -0.03 14.56
C LYS A 38 5.96 -1.08 13.74
N TYR A 39 4.67 -0.87 13.51
CA TYR A 39 3.82 -1.77 12.72
C TYR A 39 3.76 -1.42 11.24
N LEU A 40 4.36 -0.31 10.81
CA LEU A 40 4.40 0.08 9.41
C LEU A 40 5.49 -0.69 8.66
N SER A 41 5.32 -0.80 7.34
CA SER A 41 6.33 -1.29 6.40
C SER A 41 7.61 -0.45 6.44
N ASP A 42 7.45 0.86 6.67
CA ASP A 42 8.56 1.82 6.71
C ASP A 42 9.49 1.60 7.91
N ALA A 43 8.97 1.06 9.01
CA ALA A 43 9.75 0.71 10.19
C ALA A 43 10.36 -0.69 10.11
N ASN A 44 9.65 -1.64 9.49
CA ASN A 44 10.13 -2.99 9.31
C ASN A 44 9.60 -3.57 7.98
N PRO A 45 10.48 -3.94 7.04
CA PRO A 45 10.07 -4.49 5.75
C PRO A 45 9.30 -5.82 5.87
N LYS A 46 9.37 -6.50 7.03
CA LYS A 46 8.56 -7.70 7.31
C LYS A 46 7.07 -7.42 7.50
N ASN A 47 6.70 -6.18 7.82
CA ASN A 47 5.30 -5.75 7.92
C ASN A 47 4.72 -5.37 6.55
N ALA A 48 5.54 -5.36 5.49
CA ALA A 48 5.06 -5.06 4.15
C ALA A 48 4.08 -6.15 3.71
N PHE A 49 2.88 -5.71 3.33
CA PHE A 49 1.87 -6.61 2.83
C PHE A 49 2.26 -7.07 1.41
N ASP A 50 2.52 -8.37 1.27
CA ASP A 50 2.89 -8.98 0.01
C ASP A 50 1.61 -9.44 -0.72
N ILE A 51 1.15 -8.60 -1.65
CA ILE A 51 -0.06 -8.81 -2.44
C ILE A 51 0.06 -10.08 -3.29
N GLU A 52 1.25 -10.37 -3.83
CA GLU A 52 1.47 -11.54 -4.68
C GLU A 52 1.32 -12.82 -3.87
N LYS A 53 1.85 -12.88 -2.64
CA LYS A 53 1.63 -14.03 -1.75
C LYS A 53 0.17 -14.18 -1.33
N PHE A 54 -0.53 -13.09 -1.07
CA PHE A 54 -1.94 -13.13 -0.68
C PHE A 54 -2.86 -13.60 -1.83
N LEU A 55 -2.58 -13.16 -3.06
CA LEU A 55 -3.32 -13.57 -4.25
C LEU A 55 -2.80 -14.88 -4.86
N SER A 56 -1.64 -15.39 -4.40
CA SER A 56 -1.11 -16.66 -4.89
C SER A 56 -1.97 -17.83 -4.43
N THR A 57 -2.86 -18.27 -5.32
CA THR A 57 -3.64 -19.50 -5.22
C THR A 57 -2.76 -20.73 -5.49
N LYS A 58 -1.53 -20.76 -4.96
CA LYS A 58 -0.69 -21.97 -5.03
C LYS A 58 -1.25 -22.98 -4.04
N LEU A 59 -1.93 -24.01 -4.56
CA LEU A 59 -2.32 -25.20 -3.82
C LEU A 59 -1.09 -25.77 -3.07
N LYS A 60 -1.08 -25.66 -1.74
CA LYS A 60 -0.08 -26.32 -0.91
C LYS A 60 -0.48 -27.78 -0.78
N LEU A 61 -0.02 -28.61 -1.72
CA LEU A 61 -0.24 -30.06 -1.69
C LEU A 61 0.54 -30.66 -0.51
N LYS A 62 -0.14 -31.36 0.39
CA LYS A 62 0.52 -32.13 1.45
C LYS A 62 0.98 -33.49 0.88
N PRO A 63 2.08 -34.09 1.37
CA PRO A 63 2.62 -35.34 0.82
C PRO A 63 1.68 -36.55 0.92
N GLU A 64 0.70 -36.51 1.83
CA GLU A 64 -0.24 -37.62 2.09
C GLU A 64 -1.58 -37.44 1.36
N GLU A 65 -1.74 -36.40 0.54
CA GLU A 65 -3.01 -36.05 -0.09
C GLU A 65 -2.99 -36.50 -1.56
N GLU A 66 -3.89 -37.41 -1.94
CA GLU A 66 -4.07 -37.83 -3.33
C GLU A 66 -4.78 -36.70 -4.10
N PHE A 67 -4.18 -36.21 -5.18
CA PHE A 67 -4.77 -35.17 -6.03
C PHE A 67 -4.90 -35.64 -7.48
N GLU A 68 -6.08 -35.46 -8.04
CA GLU A 68 -6.33 -35.67 -9.47
C GLU A 68 -5.91 -34.42 -10.24
N VAL A 69 -4.96 -34.61 -11.17
CA VAL A 69 -4.50 -33.57 -12.08
C VAL A 69 -5.41 -33.57 -13.30
N PHE A 70 -6.23 -32.53 -13.45
CA PHE A 70 -6.98 -32.29 -14.67
C PHE A 70 -6.16 -31.41 -15.60
N ASP A 71 -5.73 -31.99 -16.72
CA ASP A 71 -5.09 -31.22 -17.79
C ASP A 71 -6.17 -30.41 -18.50
N ALA A 72 -6.26 -29.12 -18.17
CA ALA A 72 -7.16 -28.20 -18.87
C ALA A 72 -6.58 -27.95 -20.26
N GLY A 73 -6.90 -28.85 -21.18
CA GLY A 73 -6.38 -28.88 -22.54
C GLY A 73 -6.34 -27.50 -23.18
N ALA A 74 -5.21 -27.21 -23.81
CA ALA A 74 -4.99 -26.03 -24.62
C ALA A 74 -6.26 -25.74 -25.44
N ALA A 75 -6.91 -24.61 -25.16
CA ALA A 75 -7.88 -24.04 -26.05
C ALA A 75 -7.15 -23.71 -27.35
N ALA A 76 -7.16 -24.65 -28.28
CA ALA A 76 -6.84 -24.45 -29.67
C ALA A 76 -7.86 -23.45 -30.23
N GLY A 77 -7.52 -22.16 -30.14
CA GLY A 77 -8.08 -21.08 -30.93
C GLY A 77 -7.20 -20.87 -32.16
N SER A 78 -7.75 -21.24 -33.31
CA SER A 78 -7.20 -21.15 -34.66
C SER A 78 -6.91 -19.73 -35.16
N GLU A 79 -5.82 -19.62 -35.93
CA GLU A 79 -5.60 -18.81 -37.14
C GLU A 79 -5.61 -17.26 -37.13
N SER A 80 -4.45 -16.72 -37.54
CA SER A 80 -4.22 -15.81 -38.68
C SER A 80 -4.98 -14.48 -38.79
N ALA A 81 -4.28 -13.37 -38.51
CA ALA A 81 -4.07 -12.20 -39.41
C ALA A 81 -3.36 -11.07 -38.64
#